data_AF-A0AAJ7NEQ9-F1
#
_entry.id   AF-A0AAJ7NEQ9-F1
#
_cell.length_a   1.000
_cell.length_b   1.000
_cell.length_c   1.000
_cell.angle_alpha   90.00
_cell.angle_beta   90.00
_cell.angle_gamma   90.00
#
_symmetry.space_group_name_H-M   'P 1'
#
loop_
_entity.id
_entity.type
_entity.pdbx_description
1 polymer ?
#
loop_
_entity_poly.entity_id
_entity_poly.type
_entity_poly.pdbx_seq_one_letter_code
_entity_poly.pdbx_strand_id
1 'polypeptide(L)'
;MGTSQTLYINLFTEDKIHVLKEFLHACADEICGRPGPTYSKFVNGMDWSREEYEETYKLISMLLRNPSSLHLIEEKMPQEYHELPEQIQQNILSCLKVRREQLVDALSEDYSREKHDTVTDFDWRLKLVMGSSKLAALREPLLQLDLTVESKESRQILGLELNKDELDTFMNAMESIVQ
;
A
#
# COMPACT_ATOMS: atom_id res chain seq x y z
N MET A 1 8.21 36.12 -0.90
CA MET A 1 7.63 35.30 -1.97
C MET A 1 8.64 34.83 -3.03
N GLY A 2 9.89 35.33 -3.08
CA GLY A 2 10.87 34.92 -4.11
C GLY A 2 11.85 33.79 -3.74
N THR A 3 11.82 33.25 -2.52
CA THR A 3 12.83 32.29 -2.03
C THR A 3 12.46 30.82 -2.28
N SER A 4 11.21 30.42 -2.08
CA SER A 4 10.77 29.02 -2.24
C SER A 4 10.80 28.57 -3.71
N GLN A 5 10.35 29.42 -4.64
CA GLN A 5 10.37 29.11 -6.07
C GLN A 5 11.79 28.91 -6.62
N THR A 6 12.77 29.67 -6.11
CA THR A 6 14.18 29.56 -6.51
C THR A 6 14.83 28.29 -5.95
N LEU A 7 14.41 27.83 -4.76
CA LEU A 7 14.81 26.54 -4.20
C LEU A 7 14.32 25.38 -5.06
N TYR A 8 13.04 25.37 -5.45
CA TYR A 8 12.48 24.31 -6.31
C TYR A 8 13.11 24.28 -7.71
N ILE A 9 13.45 25.43 -8.29
CA ILE A 9 14.11 25.50 -9.61
C ILE A 9 15.54 24.90 -9.57
N ASN A 10 16.27 25.06 -8.46
CA ASN A 10 17.60 24.45 -8.30
C ASN A 10 17.53 22.94 -8.00
N LEU A 11 16.51 22.51 -7.23
CA LEU A 11 16.30 21.10 -6.87
C LEU A 11 15.89 20.22 -8.06
N PHE A 12 15.25 20.80 -9.08
CA PHE A 12 14.59 20.08 -10.17
C PHE A 12 14.96 20.65 -11.54
N THR A 13 16.26 20.68 -11.84
CA THR A 13 16.78 21.04 -13.16
C THR A 13 16.34 20.03 -14.24
N GLU A 14 16.14 20.49 -15.50
CA GLU A 14 15.62 19.63 -16.58
C GLU A 14 16.47 18.37 -16.84
N ASP A 15 17.79 18.46 -16.62
CA ASP A 15 18.73 17.36 -16.79
C ASP A 15 18.52 16.22 -15.77
N LYS A 16 17.81 16.49 -14.68
CA LYS A 16 17.60 15.56 -13.56
C LYS A 16 16.19 14.98 -13.47
N ILE A 17 15.32 15.26 -14.46
CA ILE A 17 13.92 14.80 -14.49
C ILE A 17 13.81 13.27 -14.41
N HIS A 18 14.74 12.54 -15.04
CA HIS A 18 14.80 11.08 -14.93
C HIS A 18 14.87 10.61 -13.47
N VAL A 19 15.77 11.23 -12.70
CA VAL A 19 16.01 10.85 -11.30
C VAL A 19 14.80 11.24 -10.45
N LEU A 20 14.11 12.35 -10.77
CA LEU A 20 12.85 12.72 -10.14
C LEU A 20 11.75 11.69 -10.41
N LYS A 21 11.61 11.20 -11.64
CA LYS A 21 10.63 10.14 -11.96
C LYS A 21 10.91 8.88 -11.16
N GLU A 22 12.16 8.45 -11.10
CA GLU A 22 12.56 7.29 -10.28
C GLU A 22 12.25 7.52 -8.80
N PHE A 23 12.48 8.73 -8.29
CA PHE A 23 12.16 9.10 -6.92
C PHE A 23 10.65 9.05 -6.64
N LEU A 24 9.82 9.63 -7.52
CA LEU A 24 8.36 9.57 -7.42
C LEU A 24 7.85 8.12 -7.39
N HIS A 25 8.37 7.28 -8.27
CA HIS A 25 8.01 5.86 -8.31
C HIS A 25 8.48 5.12 -7.06
N ALA A 26 9.66 5.43 -6.52
CA ALA A 26 10.14 4.85 -5.28
C ALA A 26 9.27 5.25 -4.07
N CYS A 27 8.81 6.50 -3.99
CA CYS A 27 7.83 6.91 -2.97
C CYS A 27 6.50 6.16 -3.12
N ALA A 28 6.02 5.98 -4.35
CA ALA A 28 4.81 5.19 -4.60
C ALA A 28 5.01 3.71 -4.25
N ASP A 29 6.19 3.15 -4.51
CA ASP A 29 6.55 1.79 -4.12
C ASP A 29 6.49 1.61 -2.59
N GLU A 30 6.99 2.59 -1.83
CA GLU A 30 6.89 2.57 -0.37
C GLU A 30 5.44 2.51 0.14
N ILE A 31 4.58 3.35 -0.43
CA ILE A 31 3.15 3.36 -0.08
C ILE A 31 2.50 2.01 -0.39
N CYS A 32 2.91 1.36 -1.48
CA CYS A 32 2.44 0.03 -1.85
C CYS A 32 3.17 -1.12 -1.13
N GLY A 33 3.87 -0.86 -0.02
CA GLY A 33 4.52 -1.90 0.81
C GLY A 33 5.84 -2.45 0.26
N ARG A 34 6.43 -1.81 -0.75
CA ARG A 34 7.72 -2.18 -1.34
C ARG A 34 8.85 -1.30 -0.75
N PRO A 35 10.14 -1.63 -0.98
CA PRO A 35 11.23 -0.78 -0.50
C PRO A 35 11.14 0.64 -1.06
N GLY A 36 11.10 1.63 -0.16
CA GLY A 36 11.00 3.05 -0.50
C GLY A 36 12.32 3.69 -0.95
N PRO A 37 12.32 5.01 -1.19
CA PRO A 37 13.52 5.74 -1.56
C PRO A 37 14.49 5.84 -0.37
N THR A 38 15.79 5.79 -0.67
CA THR A 38 16.85 6.00 0.33
C THR A 38 17.77 7.13 -0.12
N TYR A 39 18.23 7.94 0.85
CA TYR A 39 19.12 9.07 0.56
C TYR A 39 20.38 8.65 -0.23
N SER A 40 20.99 7.51 0.14
CA SER A 40 22.20 7.00 -0.52
C SER A 40 21.99 6.65 -2.00
N LYS A 41 20.76 6.31 -2.41
CA LYS A 41 20.42 5.99 -3.80
C LYS A 41 20.31 7.24 -4.67
N PHE A 42 19.82 8.35 -4.11
CA PHE A 42 19.48 9.55 -4.87
C PHE A 42 20.49 10.70 -4.72
N VAL A 43 21.35 10.69 -3.69
CA VAL A 43 22.35 11.76 -3.44
C VAL A 43 23.26 12.02 -4.63
N ASN A 44 23.73 10.97 -5.32
CA ASN A 44 24.65 11.11 -6.45
C ASN A 44 24.00 11.61 -7.75
N GLY A 45 22.67 11.49 -7.86
CA GLY A 45 21.93 11.89 -9.08
C GLY A 45 21.33 13.29 -8.98
N MET A 46 21.06 13.76 -7.76
CA MET A 46 20.36 15.03 -7.53
C MET A 46 21.22 16.14 -6.91
N ASP A 47 22.39 15.82 -6.35
CA ASP A 47 23.22 16.75 -5.56
C ASP A 47 22.48 17.37 -4.35
N TRP A 48 21.44 16.69 -3.85
CA TRP A 48 20.68 17.15 -2.68
C TRP A 48 21.49 16.96 -1.40
N SER A 49 21.38 17.95 -0.51
CA SER A 49 21.66 17.76 0.91
C SER A 49 20.64 16.80 1.54
N ARG A 50 20.96 16.29 2.74
CA ARG A 50 20.07 15.40 3.47
C ARG A 50 18.75 16.10 3.80
N GLU A 51 18.82 17.37 4.16
CA GLU A 51 17.69 18.21 4.50
C GLU A 51 16.75 18.40 3.30
N GLU A 52 17.31 18.73 2.13
CA GLU A 52 16.54 18.88 0.88
C GLU A 52 15.87 17.57 0.47
N TYR A 53 16.56 16.44 0.62
CA TYR A 53 15.98 15.12 0.38
C TYR A 53 14.80 14.85 1.32
N GLU A 54 14.95 15.10 2.62
CA GLU A 54 13.90 14.84 3.59
C GLU A 54 12.66 15.73 3.38
N GLU A 55 12.86 17.01 3.03
CA GLU A 55 11.77 17.93 2.70
C GLU A 55 11.05 17.49 1.42
N THR A 56 11.80 17.15 0.37
CA THR A 56 11.24 16.67 -0.90
C THR A 56 10.50 15.36 -0.73
N TYR A 57 11.06 14.42 0.05
CA TYR A 57 10.43 13.17 0.39
C TYR A 57 9.11 13.37 1.14
N LYS A 58 9.11 14.23 2.17
CA LYS A 58 7.89 14.55 2.93
C LYS A 58 6.82 15.15 2.03
N LEU A 59 7.19 16.09 1.15
CA LEU A 59 6.27 16.72 0.21
C LEU A 59 5.66 15.70 -0.76
N ILE A 60 6.49 14.90 -1.42
CA ILE A 60 6.02 13.92 -2.41
C ILE A 60 5.16 12.85 -1.74
N SER A 61 5.59 12.31 -0.60
CA SER A 61 4.82 11.31 0.14
C SER A 61 3.48 11.86 0.62
N MET A 62 3.42 13.13 1.05
CA MET A 62 2.17 13.80 1.40
C MET A 62 1.21 13.89 0.21
N LEU A 63 1.71 14.29 -0.96
CA LEU A 63 0.91 14.41 -2.18
C LEU A 63 0.39 13.04 -2.65
N LEU A 64 1.24 12.01 -2.66
CA LEU A 64 0.86 10.66 -3.11
C LEU A 64 -0.11 9.97 -2.15
N ARG A 65 -0.06 10.27 -0.85
CA ARG A 65 -1.01 9.76 0.15
C ARG A 65 -2.32 10.54 0.20
N ASN A 66 -2.41 11.69 -0.47
CA ASN A 66 -3.61 12.52 -0.42
C ASN A 66 -4.73 11.93 -1.29
N PRO A 67 -5.92 11.64 -0.73
CA PRO A 67 -7.03 11.08 -1.51
C PRO A 67 -7.48 11.98 -2.67
N SER A 68 -7.38 13.30 -2.52
CA SER A 68 -7.74 14.25 -3.58
C SER A 68 -6.83 14.09 -4.81
N SER A 69 -5.56 13.75 -4.61
CA SER A 69 -4.60 13.54 -5.69
C SER A 69 -4.91 12.31 -6.56
N LEU A 70 -5.56 11.30 -5.99
CA LEU A 70 -5.98 10.07 -6.70
C LEU A 70 -7.15 10.30 -7.66
N HIS A 71 -7.86 11.43 -7.54
CA HIS A 71 -8.93 11.81 -8.46
C HIS A 71 -8.39 12.39 -9.77
N LEU A 72 -7.10 12.73 -9.84
CA LEU A 72 -6.45 13.33 -11.02
C LEU A 72 -7.11 14.63 -11.50
N ILE A 73 -7.82 15.33 -10.62
CA ILE A 73 -8.44 16.63 -10.87
C ILE A 73 -7.48 17.68 -10.32
N GLU A 74 -6.85 18.44 -11.22
CA GLU A 74 -5.83 19.43 -10.84
C GLU A 74 -6.38 20.48 -9.89
N GLU A 75 -7.62 20.96 -10.06
CA GLU A 75 -8.22 21.98 -9.19
C GLU A 75 -8.47 21.49 -7.76
N LYS A 76 -8.43 20.18 -7.53
CA LYS A 76 -8.60 19.57 -6.20
C LYS A 76 -7.27 19.20 -5.55
N MET A 77 -6.14 19.48 -6.20
CA MET A 77 -4.83 19.17 -5.66
C MET A 77 -4.51 20.05 -4.44
N PRO A 78 -3.65 19.58 -3.52
CA PRO A 78 -3.19 20.38 -2.39
C PRO A 78 -2.48 21.67 -2.84
N GLN A 79 -2.46 22.70 -2.00
CA GLN A 79 -1.80 23.98 -2.32
C GLN A 79 -0.32 23.78 -2.66
N GLU A 80 0.34 22.87 -1.96
CA GLU A 80 1.74 22.53 -2.14
C GLU A 80 2.04 22.00 -3.54
N TYR A 81 1.06 21.35 -4.21
CA TYR A 81 1.19 20.96 -5.61
C TYR A 81 1.18 22.17 -6.54
N HIS A 82 0.31 23.15 -6.28
CA HIS A 82 0.21 24.37 -7.11
C HIS A 82 1.42 25.30 -6.96
N GLU A 83 2.16 25.19 -5.85
CA GLU A 83 3.42 25.94 -5.63
C GLU A 83 4.62 25.35 -6.39
N LEU A 84 4.50 24.11 -6.91
CA LEU A 84 5.55 23.47 -7.69
C LEU A 84 5.64 24.01 -9.12
N PRO A 85 6.83 23.99 -9.74
CA PRO A 85 6.97 24.21 -11.19
C PRO A 85 6.08 23.28 -12.03
N GLU A 86 5.54 23.80 -13.14
CA GLU A 86 4.62 23.08 -14.05
C GLU A 86 5.21 21.73 -14.54
N GLN A 87 6.50 21.70 -14.82
CA GLN A 87 7.18 20.47 -15.25
C GLN A 87 7.13 19.37 -14.18
N ILE A 88 7.24 19.73 -12.90
CA ILE A 88 7.16 18.77 -11.78
C ILE A 88 5.72 18.31 -11.59
N GLN A 89 4.78 19.25 -11.65
CA GLN A 89 3.34 18.96 -11.60
C GLN A 89 2.95 17.89 -12.63
N GLN A 90 3.40 18.04 -13.88
CA GLN A 90 3.18 17.06 -14.94
C GLN A 90 3.79 15.69 -14.64
N ASN A 91 4.99 15.63 -14.05
CA ASN A 91 5.62 14.36 -13.66
C ASN A 91 4.88 13.67 -12.52
N ILE A 92 4.40 14.44 -11.53
CA ILE A 92 3.58 13.92 -10.43
C ILE A 92 2.27 13.34 -10.98
N LEU A 93 1.57 14.08 -11.85
CA LEU A 93 0.35 13.60 -12.51
C LEU A 93 0.60 12.34 -13.35
N SER A 94 1.71 12.28 -14.08
CA SER A 94 2.09 11.10 -14.83
C SER A 94 2.31 9.89 -13.92
N CYS A 95 3.00 10.07 -12.79
CA CYS A 95 3.20 9.01 -11.81
C CYS A 95 1.87 8.55 -11.21
N LEU A 96 1.02 9.48 -10.77
CA LEU A 96 -0.31 9.19 -10.22
C LEU A 96 -1.19 8.45 -11.22
N LYS A 97 -1.18 8.83 -12.51
CA LYS A 97 -1.93 8.13 -13.57
C LYS A 97 -1.52 6.67 -13.71
N VAL A 98 -0.22 6.39 -13.69
CA VAL A 98 0.31 5.02 -13.85
C VAL A 98 0.11 4.18 -12.59
N ARG A 99 0.22 4.79 -11.41
CA ARG A 99 0.22 4.10 -10.11
C ARG A 99 -1.12 4.16 -9.37
N ARG A 100 -2.16 4.73 -9.99
CA ARG A 100 -3.45 5.02 -9.34
C ARG A 100 -4.06 3.80 -8.66
N GLU A 101 -4.22 2.69 -9.38
CA GLU A 101 -4.84 1.48 -8.84
C GLU A 101 -4.07 0.96 -7.62
N GLN A 102 -2.74 0.83 -7.76
CA GLN A 102 -1.88 0.36 -6.68
C GLN A 102 -1.89 1.27 -5.44
N LEU A 103 -1.96 2.60 -5.65
CA LEU A 103 -2.05 3.56 -4.56
C LEU A 103 -3.43 3.53 -3.90
N VAL A 104 -4.51 3.42 -4.69
CA VAL A 104 -5.88 3.29 -4.15
C VAL A 104 -5.98 2.04 -3.29
N ASP A 105 -5.54 0.89 -3.80
CA ASP A 105 -5.60 -0.37 -3.07
C ASP A 105 -4.80 -0.29 -1.76
N ALA A 106 -3.55 0.18 -1.84
CA ALA A 106 -2.68 0.29 -0.66
C ALA A 106 -3.22 1.28 0.39
N LEU A 107 -3.72 2.44 -0.05
CA LEU A 107 -4.26 3.45 0.88
C LEU A 107 -5.61 3.03 1.46
N SER A 108 -6.42 2.29 0.69
CA SER A 108 -7.66 1.70 1.19
C SER A 108 -7.40 0.58 2.19
N GLU A 109 -6.41 -0.28 1.94
CA GLU A 109 -5.98 -1.31 2.89
C GLU A 109 -5.41 -0.69 4.16
N ASP A 110 -4.53 0.31 4.04
CA ASP A 110 -4.00 1.07 5.18
C ASP A 110 -5.13 1.69 6.02
N TYR A 111 -6.09 2.34 5.37
CA TYR A 111 -7.25 2.94 6.04
C TYR A 111 -8.14 1.89 6.72
N SER A 112 -8.34 0.75 6.07
CA SER A 112 -9.15 -0.34 6.59
C SER A 112 -8.47 -0.95 7.83
N ARG A 113 -7.17 -1.21 7.76
CA ARG A 113 -6.36 -1.68 8.89
C ARG A 113 -6.31 -0.68 10.05
N GLU A 114 -6.28 0.62 9.77
CA GLU A 114 -6.32 1.63 10.83
C GLU A 114 -7.65 1.69 11.58
N LYS A 115 -8.77 1.36 10.92
CA LYS A 115 -10.12 1.54 11.48
C LYS A 115 -10.84 0.25 11.84
N HIS A 116 -10.43 -0.86 11.27
CA HIS A 116 -11.14 -2.14 11.33
C HIS A 116 -10.16 -3.30 11.42
N ASP A 117 -10.64 -4.38 12.02
CA ASP A 117 -9.98 -5.68 11.99
C ASP A 117 -10.07 -6.22 10.56
N THR A 118 -8.94 -6.26 9.87
CA THR A 118 -8.87 -6.63 8.45
C THR A 118 -8.13 -7.95 8.30
N VAL A 119 -8.72 -8.92 7.57
CA VAL A 119 -8.04 -10.17 7.24
C VAL A 119 -6.97 -9.87 6.18
N THR A 120 -5.70 -10.04 6.53
CA THR A 120 -4.56 -9.72 5.63
C THR A 120 -3.91 -10.94 5.02
N ASP A 121 -4.06 -12.10 5.65
CA ASP A 121 -3.43 -13.35 5.19
C ASP A 121 -4.26 -14.55 5.65
N PHE A 122 -4.11 -15.68 4.95
CA PHE A 122 -4.70 -16.94 5.38
C PHE A 122 -3.80 -18.12 5.05
N ASP A 123 -3.67 -19.02 6.02
CA ASP A 123 -2.99 -20.29 5.87
C ASP A 123 -3.96 -21.43 6.13
N TRP A 124 -3.77 -22.56 5.46
CA TRP A 124 -4.63 -23.71 5.66
C TRP A 124 -3.85 -25.02 5.69
N ARG A 125 -4.40 -26.00 6.40
CA ARG A 125 -3.83 -27.34 6.49
C ARG A 125 -4.93 -28.39 6.64
N LEU A 126 -4.78 -29.50 5.93
CA LEU A 126 -5.69 -30.63 6.06
C LEU A 126 -5.18 -31.60 7.15
N LYS A 127 -6.03 -31.90 8.12
CA LYS A 127 -5.78 -32.91 9.15
C LYS A 127 -6.66 -34.12 8.90
N LEU A 128 -6.10 -35.31 9.08
CA LEU A 128 -6.90 -36.53 9.12
C LEU A 128 -7.06 -36.96 10.58
N VAL A 129 -8.27 -36.82 11.11
CA VAL A 129 -8.57 -37.27 12.47
C VAL A 129 -8.93 -38.74 12.43
N MET A 130 -8.31 -39.54 13.31
CA MET A 130 -8.54 -40.97 13.41
C MET A 130 -9.25 -41.30 14.71
N GLY A 131 -10.41 -41.95 14.61
CA GLY A 131 -11.14 -42.47 15.76
C GLY A 131 -10.34 -43.53 16.53
N SER A 132 -10.35 -43.47 17.86
CA SER A 132 -9.56 -44.34 18.74
C SER A 132 -10.24 -45.67 19.08
N SER A 133 -11.49 -45.89 18.64
CA SER A 133 -12.26 -47.09 19.00
C SER A 133 -12.29 -48.14 17.88
N LYS A 134 -12.25 -49.42 18.25
CA LYS A 134 -12.29 -50.57 17.32
C LYS A 134 -13.56 -50.65 16.46
N LEU A 135 -14.60 -49.88 16.77
CA LEU A 135 -15.91 -49.88 16.08
C LEU A 135 -16.19 -48.60 15.27
N ALA A 136 -15.39 -47.56 15.43
CA ALA A 136 -15.51 -46.33 14.66
C ALA A 136 -14.11 -45.90 14.19
N ALA A 137 -13.58 -46.60 13.19
CA ALA A 137 -12.47 -46.09 12.38
C ALA A 137 -13.01 -45.02 11.41
N LEU A 138 -13.65 -43.98 11.95
CA LEU A 138 -14.04 -42.81 11.18
C LEU A 138 -12.76 -42.04 10.87
N ARG A 139 -12.48 -41.93 9.57
CA ARG A 139 -11.42 -41.10 9.01
C ARG A 139 -12.11 -39.88 8.45
N GLU A 140 -12.08 -38.79 9.21
CA GLU A 140 -12.68 -37.54 8.79
C GLU A 140 -11.56 -36.55 8.47
N PRO A 141 -11.48 -36.06 7.21
CA PRO A 141 -10.60 -34.96 6.87
C PRO A 141 -11.20 -33.65 7.40
N LEU A 142 -10.44 -32.94 8.23
CA LEU A 142 -10.79 -31.61 8.72
C LEU A 142 -9.80 -30.58 8.15
N LEU A 143 -10.33 -29.45 7.71
CA LEU A 143 -9.52 -28.30 7.34
C LEU A 143 -9.28 -27.46 8.59
N GLN A 144 -8.02 -27.19 8.94
CA GLN A 144 -7.69 -26.08 9.81
C GLN A 144 -7.34 -24.88 8.94
N LEU A 145 -8.09 -23.79 9.11
CA LEU A 145 -7.91 -22.51 8.44
C LEU A 145 -7.49 -21.47 9.48
N ASP A 146 -6.33 -20.87 9.29
CA ASP A 146 -5.79 -19.83 10.15
C ASP A 146 -5.87 -18.50 9.39
N LEU A 147 -6.75 -17.60 9.84
CA LEU A 147 -6.90 -16.26 9.27
C LEU A 147 -6.06 -15.26 10.07
N THR A 148 -5.10 -14.61 9.43
CA THR A 148 -4.38 -13.49 10.04
C THR A 148 -5.24 -12.24 9.95
N VAL A 149 -5.58 -11.69 11.11
CA VAL A 149 -6.34 -10.45 11.23
C VAL A 149 -5.45 -9.39 11.84
N GLU A 150 -5.27 -8.29 11.11
CA GLU A 150 -4.51 -7.13 11.56
C GLU A 150 -5.45 -5.95 11.80
N SER A 151 -5.18 -5.26 12.90
CA SER A 151 -5.74 -3.97 13.27
C SER A 151 -4.60 -2.99 13.56
N LYS A 152 -4.92 -1.73 13.84
CA LYS A 152 -3.93 -0.72 14.23
C LYS A 152 -3.03 -1.13 15.40
N GLU A 153 -3.55 -1.92 16.33
CA GLU A 153 -2.88 -2.22 17.61
C GLU A 153 -2.58 -3.70 17.81
N SER A 154 -3.12 -4.58 16.97
CA SER A 154 -3.01 -6.02 17.16
C SER A 154 -2.90 -6.78 15.84
N ARG A 155 -2.11 -7.85 15.88
CA ARG A 155 -2.13 -8.92 14.88
C ARG A 155 -2.52 -10.20 15.61
N GLN A 156 -3.61 -10.80 15.20
CA GLN A 156 -4.13 -12.05 15.79
C GLN A 156 -4.38 -13.08 14.70
N ILE A 157 -4.36 -14.34 15.08
CA ILE A 157 -4.68 -15.46 14.21
C ILE A 157 -6.00 -16.05 14.68
N LEU A 158 -7.02 -16.00 13.83
CA LEU A 158 -8.30 -16.67 14.03
C LEU A 158 -8.22 -18.07 13.42
N GLY A 159 -8.06 -19.08 14.27
CA GLY A 159 -8.05 -20.49 13.87
C GLY A 159 -9.46 -21.07 13.83
N LEU A 160 -9.84 -21.59 12.66
CA LEU A 160 -11.09 -22.30 12.42
C LEU A 160 -10.75 -23.76 12.07
N GLU A 161 -11.55 -24.69 12.57
CA GLU A 161 -11.49 -26.10 12.14
C GLU A 161 -12.85 -26.44 11.54
N LEU A 162 -12.84 -26.84 10.26
CA LEU A 162 -14.03 -27.01 9.44
C LEU A 162 -14.03 -28.41 8.82
N ASN A 163 -15.17 -29.11 8.91
CA ASN A 163 -15.43 -30.24 8.03
C ASN A 163 -15.86 -29.74 6.64
N LYS A 164 -16.11 -30.67 5.71
CA LYS A 164 -16.46 -30.34 4.33
C LYS A 164 -17.75 -29.50 4.23
N ASP A 165 -18.80 -29.90 4.94
CA ASP A 165 -20.11 -29.23 4.84
C ASP A 165 -20.05 -27.82 5.46
N GLU A 166 -19.28 -27.64 6.53
CA GLU A 166 -19.00 -26.35 7.16
C GLU A 166 -18.19 -25.44 6.24
N LEU A 167 -17.18 -25.99 5.55
CA LEU A 167 -16.40 -25.24 4.55
C LEU A 167 -17.27 -24.79 3.37
N ASP A 168 -18.11 -25.69 2.85
CA ASP A 168 -19.06 -25.35 1.77
C ASP A 168 -20.01 -24.23 2.21
N THR A 169 -20.50 -24.29 3.45
CA THR A 169 -21.34 -23.21 4.03
C THR A 169 -20.57 -21.90 4.16
N PHE A 170 -19.32 -21.96 4.64
CA PHE A 170 -18.45 -20.79 4.78
C PHE A 170 -18.17 -20.11 3.44
N MET A 171 -17.81 -20.87 2.41
CA MET A 171 -17.57 -20.36 1.06
C MET A 171 -18.81 -19.69 0.48
N ASN A 172 -19.98 -20.34 0.59
CA ASN A 172 -21.24 -19.78 0.11
C ASN A 172 -21.59 -18.45 0.80
N ALA A 173 -21.37 -18.37 2.13
CA ALA A 173 -21.60 -17.13 2.87
C ALA A 173 -20.67 -16.01 2.41
N MET A 174 -19.37 -16.30 2.20
CA MET A 174 -18.41 -15.30 1.71
C MET A 174 -18.72 -14.85 0.28
N GLU A 175 -19.04 -15.76 -0.63
CA GLU A 175 -19.37 -15.44 -2.02
C GLU A 175 -20.61 -14.55 -2.13
N SER A 176 -21.58 -14.74 -1.23
CA SER A 176 -22.80 -13.91 -1.19
C SER A 176 -22.55 -12.44 -0.80
N ILE A 177 -21.41 -12.13 -0.16
CA ILE A 177 -21.03 -10.76 0.23
C ILE A 177 -20.31 -10.04 -0.90
N VAL A 178 -19.71 -10.78 -1.85
CA VAL A 178 -18.88 -10.23 -2.95
C VAL A 178 -19.71 -9.93 -4.22
N GLN A 179 -20.94 -10.42 -4.31
CA GLN A 179 -21.89 -10.14 -5.42
C GLN A 179 -22.65 -8.82 -5.25
#